data_AF-A0A1W6MXF9-F1
#
_entry.id   AF-A0A1W6MXF9-F1
#
_cell.length_a   1.000
_cell.length_b   1.000
_cell.length_c   1.000
_cell.angle_alpha   90.00
_cell.angle_beta   90.00
_cell.angle_gamma   90.00
#
_symmetry.space_group_name_H-M   'P 1'
#
loop_
_entity.id
_entity.type
_entity.pdbx_description
1 polymer ?
#
loop_
_entity_poly.entity_id
_entity_poly.type
_entity_poly.pdbx_seq_one_letter_code
_entity_poly.pdbx_strand_id
1 'polypeptide(L)'
;MHKSATLALAIALALSMPAPGRALIDVRPDGLKFYSWCVSQAKDKNSVYVLDRHVLYRCREDVAISYFNYLGVRHVHDEVADEPDGTFVYRRIEGVGRCWNKISDELGNPVSYYGCDVYVAI
;
A
#
# COMPACT_ATOMS: atom_id res chain seq x y z
N MET A 1 38.49 55.70 -20.30
CA MET A 1 37.17 55.18 -20.73
C MET A 1 37.32 53.66 -20.86
N HIS A 2 36.78 52.89 -19.91
CA HIS A 2 35.67 51.92 -20.10
C HIS A 2 36.04 50.76 -21.07
N LYS A 3 35.99 49.46 -20.73
CA LYS A 3 35.33 48.69 -19.66
C LYS A 3 35.93 47.28 -19.62
N SER A 4 36.07 46.72 -18.41
CA SER A 4 36.18 45.29 -18.15
C SER A 4 34.87 44.58 -18.52
N ALA A 5 34.95 43.42 -19.18
CA ALA A 5 33.80 42.55 -19.44
C ALA A 5 34.00 41.24 -18.67
N THR A 6 33.44 41.18 -17.46
CA THR A 6 33.36 39.97 -16.65
C THR A 6 32.14 39.17 -17.11
N LEU A 7 32.37 38.00 -17.69
CA LEU A 7 31.33 37.07 -18.14
C LEU A 7 30.81 36.30 -16.91
N ALA A 8 29.57 36.59 -16.47
CA ALA A 8 28.92 35.85 -15.39
C ALA A 8 28.15 34.66 -15.98
N LEU A 9 28.60 33.44 -15.66
CA LEU A 9 27.94 32.19 -16.04
C LEU A 9 26.88 31.85 -14.98
N ALA A 10 25.59 31.99 -15.33
CA ALA A 10 24.48 31.59 -14.46
C ALA A 10 24.12 30.12 -14.73
N ILE A 11 24.43 29.24 -13.79
CA ILE A 11 24.01 27.83 -13.80
C ILE A 11 22.60 27.77 -13.18
N ALA A 12 21.58 27.57 -14.01
CA ALA A 12 20.21 27.33 -13.56
C ALA A 12 20.10 25.88 -13.04
N LEU A 13 20.15 25.72 -11.72
CA LEU A 13 19.85 24.46 -11.05
C LEU A 13 18.32 24.24 -11.09
N ALA A 14 17.85 23.48 -12.08
CA ALA A 14 16.46 23.07 -12.15
C ALA A 14 16.17 22.08 -11.00
N LEU A 15 15.57 22.58 -9.93
CA LEU A 15 14.96 21.79 -8.86
C LEU A 15 13.78 21.00 -9.46
N SER A 16 14.03 19.77 -9.89
CA SER A 16 12.99 18.80 -10.20
C SER A 16 12.31 18.39 -8.89
N MET A 17 11.26 19.13 -8.53
CA MET A 17 10.36 18.72 -7.46
C MET A 17 9.76 17.36 -7.83
N PRO A 18 9.89 16.32 -6.98
CA PRO A 18 9.18 15.07 -7.20
C PRO A 18 7.69 15.35 -7.13
N ALA A 19 6.96 15.03 -8.21
CA ALA A 19 5.51 15.10 -8.19
C ALA A 19 4.97 14.19 -7.08
N PRO A 20 3.94 14.60 -6.33
CA PRO A 20 3.30 13.72 -5.37
C PRO A 20 2.83 12.47 -6.12
N GLY A 21 3.40 11.32 -5.77
CA GLY A 21 2.99 10.03 -6.32
C GLY A 21 1.51 9.84 -6.02
N ARG A 22 0.66 9.98 -7.04
CA ARG A 22 -0.75 9.65 -6.91
C ARG A 22 -0.82 8.15 -6.68
N ALA A 23 -1.30 7.77 -5.50
CA ALA A 23 -1.70 6.40 -5.20
C ALA A 23 -2.58 5.87 -6.33
N LEU A 24 -2.05 4.97 -7.16
CA LEU A 24 -2.78 4.35 -8.26
C LEU A 24 -3.66 3.25 -7.69
N ILE A 25 -4.81 3.65 -7.13
CA ILE A 25 -5.89 2.70 -6.87
C ILE A 25 -6.18 1.97 -8.17
N ASP A 26 -6.29 0.65 -8.11
CA ASP A 26 -6.72 -0.15 -9.25
C ASP A 26 -8.10 0.30 -9.70
N VAL A 27 -8.14 1.13 -10.74
CA VAL A 27 -9.35 1.76 -11.29
C VAL A 27 -10.29 0.78 -11.99
N ARG A 28 -9.92 -0.51 -12.05
CA ARG A 28 -10.82 -1.55 -12.56
C ARG A 28 -12.02 -1.71 -11.61
N PRO A 29 -13.24 -1.91 -12.13
CA PRO A 29 -14.44 -2.03 -11.30
C PRO A 29 -14.32 -3.07 -10.19
N ASP A 30 -13.71 -4.22 -10.48
CA ASP A 30 -13.49 -5.27 -9.47
C ASP A 30 -12.50 -4.83 -8.38
N GLY A 31 -11.43 -4.12 -8.74
CA GLY A 31 -10.44 -3.61 -7.78
C GLY A 31 -11.07 -2.60 -6.83
N LEU A 32 -11.88 -1.68 -7.35
CA LEU A 32 -12.66 -0.72 -6.58
C LEU A 32 -13.71 -1.42 -5.68
N LYS A 33 -14.29 -2.53 -6.15
CA LYS A 33 -15.23 -3.33 -5.36
C LYS A 33 -14.53 -3.96 -4.16
N PHE A 34 -13.37 -4.61 -4.33
CA PHE A 34 -12.64 -5.17 -3.19
C PHE A 34 -12.13 -4.11 -2.23
N TYR A 35 -11.64 -2.98 -2.75
CA TYR A 35 -11.27 -1.81 -1.95
C TYR A 35 -12.44 -1.32 -1.10
N SER A 36 -13.59 -1.07 -1.71
CA SER A 36 -14.77 -0.54 -1.00
C SER A 36 -15.33 -1.53 0.02
N TRP A 37 -15.31 -2.82 -0.28
CA TRP A 37 -15.68 -3.87 0.66
C TRP A 37 -14.75 -3.93 1.87
N CYS A 38 -13.43 -3.84 1.65
CA CYS A 38 -12.46 -3.81 2.73
C CYS A 38 -12.68 -2.60 3.65
N VAL A 39 -12.82 -1.40 3.06
CA VAL A 39 -13.09 -0.17 3.82
C VAL A 39 -14.42 -0.26 4.58
N SER A 40 -15.48 -0.82 3.98
CA SER A 40 -16.77 -1.00 4.66
C SER A 40 -16.64 -1.95 5.84
N GLN A 41 -16.07 -3.14 5.64
CA GLN A 41 -15.91 -4.12 6.71
C GLN A 41 -15.05 -3.56 7.86
N ALA A 42 -13.97 -2.84 7.53
CA ALA A 42 -13.12 -2.20 8.53
C ALA A 42 -13.91 -1.21 9.40
N LYS A 43 -14.78 -0.39 8.80
CA LYS A 43 -15.66 0.53 9.53
C LYS A 43 -16.67 -0.24 10.40
N ASP A 44 -17.34 -1.23 9.83
CA ASP A 44 -18.38 -2.01 10.52
C ASP A 44 -17.83 -2.79 11.72
N LYS A 45 -16.57 -3.23 11.64
CA LYS A 45 -15.86 -3.97 12.70
C LYS A 45 -14.98 -3.08 13.59
N ASN A 46 -15.09 -1.76 13.47
CA ASN A 46 -14.27 -0.79 14.20
C ASN A 46 -12.76 -1.05 14.11
N SER A 47 -12.30 -1.54 12.95
CA SER A 47 -10.90 -1.82 12.60
C SER A 47 -10.31 -0.68 11.77
N VAL A 48 -10.51 0.54 12.26
CA VAL A 48 -10.03 1.79 11.65
C VAL A 48 -9.03 2.44 12.60
N TYR A 49 -7.83 2.71 12.10
CA TYR A 49 -6.72 3.23 12.91
C TYR A 49 -6.25 4.55 12.32
N VAL A 50 -6.24 5.60 13.14
CA VAL A 50 -5.70 6.91 12.75
C VAL A 50 -4.21 6.92 13.03
N LEU A 51 -3.41 7.10 11.99
CA LEU A 51 -1.96 7.26 12.04
C LEU A 51 -1.61 8.73 11.72
N ASP A 52 -0.34 9.11 11.88
CA ASP A 52 0.10 10.52 11.74
C ASP A 52 -0.33 11.20 10.43
N ARG A 53 -0.27 10.49 9.31
CA ARG A 53 -0.58 11.03 7.96
C ARG A 53 -1.59 10.19 7.17
N HIS A 54 -2.11 9.13 7.77
CA HIS A 54 -2.96 8.17 7.08
C HIS A 54 -4.01 7.60 8.02
N VAL A 55 -5.15 7.21 7.47
CA VAL A 55 -6.09 6.29 8.11
C VAL A 55 -5.86 4.90 7.55
N LEU A 56 -5.58 3.94 8.44
CA LEU A 56 -5.52 2.52 8.11
C LEU A 56 -6.90 1.89 8.30
N TYR A 57 -7.43 1.30 7.25
CA TYR A 57 -8.60 0.42 7.26
C TYR A 57 -8.11 -1.01 7.16
N ARG A 58 -8.39 -1.82 8.18
CA ARG A 58 -8.03 -3.24 8.21
C ARG A 58 -9.27 -4.10 8.04
N CYS A 59 -9.34 -4.84 6.94
CA CYS A 59 -10.30 -5.92 6.76
C CYS A 59 -9.63 -7.28 7.00
N ARG A 60 -10.43 -8.29 7.37
CA ARG A 60 -10.02 -9.65 7.72
C ARG A 60 -10.96 -10.68 7.08
N GLU A 61 -10.60 -11.96 7.17
CA GLU A 61 -11.45 -13.10 6.80
C GLU A 61 -11.90 -13.05 5.34
N ASP A 62 -13.15 -13.39 5.03
CA ASP A 62 -13.67 -13.60 3.66
C ASP A 62 -13.42 -12.43 2.72
N VAL A 63 -13.52 -11.19 3.22
CA VAL A 63 -13.25 -9.98 2.43
C VAL A 63 -11.76 -9.93 2.05
N ALA A 64 -10.88 -10.20 3.01
CA ALA A 64 -9.43 -10.21 2.77
C ALA A 64 -9.01 -11.39 1.88
N ILE A 65 -9.58 -12.59 2.08
CA ILE A 65 -9.36 -13.76 1.22
C ILE A 65 -9.72 -13.42 -0.22
N SER A 66 -10.89 -12.84 -0.43
CA SER A 66 -11.39 -12.50 -1.76
C SER A 66 -10.48 -11.48 -2.46
N TYR A 67 -10.03 -10.45 -1.73
CA TYR A 67 -9.13 -9.44 -2.30
C TYR A 67 -7.72 -10.02 -2.55
N PHE A 68 -7.16 -10.79 -1.62
CA PHE A 68 -5.88 -11.46 -1.79
C PHE A 68 -5.88 -12.37 -3.02
N ASN A 69 -6.94 -13.17 -3.21
CA ASN A 69 -7.10 -14.04 -4.37
C ASN A 69 -7.26 -13.26 -5.67
N TYR A 70 -8.02 -12.17 -5.65
CA TYR A 70 -8.12 -11.26 -6.80
C TYR A 70 -6.74 -10.75 -7.23
N LEU A 71 -5.91 -10.28 -6.30
CA LEU A 71 -4.56 -9.83 -6.60
C LEU A 71 -3.70 -10.97 -7.19
N GLY A 72 -3.87 -12.20 -6.70
CA GLY A 72 -3.21 -13.39 -7.24
C GLY A 72 -3.60 -13.72 -8.68
N VAL A 73 -4.90 -13.67 -9.00
CA VAL A 73 -5.41 -13.83 -10.38
C VAL A 73 -4.86 -12.75 -11.30
N ARG A 74 -4.51 -11.58 -10.75
CA ARG A 74 -3.89 -10.48 -11.47
C ARG A 74 -2.36 -10.56 -11.53
N HIS A 75 -1.78 -11.66 -11.08
CA HIS A 75 -0.34 -11.90 -11.07
C HIS A 75 0.44 -10.82 -10.31
N VAL A 76 -0.18 -10.22 -9.28
CA VAL A 76 0.56 -9.38 -8.33
C VAL A 76 1.60 -10.27 -7.63
N HIS A 77 2.83 -9.76 -7.55
CA HIS A 77 3.95 -10.50 -6.97
C HIS A 77 3.71 -10.81 -5.50
N ASP A 78 4.07 -12.03 -5.11
CA ASP A 78 4.07 -12.50 -3.73
C ASP A 78 5.40 -12.14 -3.08
N GLU A 79 5.34 -11.37 -1.98
CA GLU A 79 6.48 -11.09 -1.12
C GLU A 79 6.34 -11.90 0.17
N VAL A 80 7.29 -12.79 0.44
CA VAL A 80 7.31 -13.55 1.70
C VAL A 80 8.19 -12.83 2.70
N ALA A 81 7.68 -12.60 3.91
CA ALA A 81 8.48 -12.05 5.00
C ALA A 81 8.18 -12.72 6.33
N ASP A 82 9.23 -12.89 7.12
CA ASP A 82 9.15 -13.30 8.51
C ASP A 82 9.00 -12.03 9.37
N GLU A 83 7.85 -11.90 10.03
CA GLU A 83 7.55 -10.86 11.01
C GLU A 83 7.58 -11.47 12.43
N PRO A 84 7.67 -10.65 13.50
CA PRO A 84 7.78 -11.17 14.87
C PRO A 84 6.65 -12.09 15.31
N ASP A 85 5.47 -11.98 14.69
CA ASP A 85 4.30 -12.80 14.98
C ASP A 85 4.12 -13.97 14.00
N GLY A 86 4.98 -14.15 13.00
CA GLY A 86 4.93 -15.31 12.09
C GLY A 86 5.39 -15.01 10.66
N THR A 87 5.18 -15.96 9.76
CA THR A 87 5.54 -15.82 8.34
C THR A 87 4.32 -15.45 7.51
N PHE A 88 4.49 -14.46 6.64
CA PHE A 88 3.41 -13.91 5.83
C PHE A 88 3.77 -13.91 4.35
N VAL A 89 2.74 -14.08 3.52
CA VAL A 89 2.76 -13.78 2.09
C VAL A 89 2.00 -12.48 1.85
N TYR A 90 2.67 -11.47 1.34
CA TYR A 90 2.11 -10.16 1.01
C TYR A 90 1.84 -10.03 -0.49
N ARG A 91 0.76 -9.34 -0.82
CA ARG A 91 0.46 -8.83 -2.17
C ARG A 91 0.17 -7.34 -2.07
N ARG A 92 0.93 -6.54 -2.81
CA ARG A 92 0.75 -5.08 -2.81
C ARG A 92 -0.57 -4.70 -3.49
N ILE A 93 -1.29 -3.79 -2.86
CA ILE A 93 -2.37 -3.03 -3.50
C ILE A 93 -1.72 -1.72 -3.93
N GLU A 94 -1.46 -1.59 -5.23
CA GLU A 94 -0.71 -0.44 -5.77
C GLU A 94 -1.27 0.89 -5.26
N GLY A 95 -0.35 1.74 -4.76
CA GLY A 95 -0.67 3.06 -4.23
C GLY A 95 -1.41 3.12 -2.89
N VAL A 96 -2.08 2.06 -2.43
CA VAL A 96 -2.99 2.16 -1.27
C VAL A 96 -2.76 1.15 -0.16
N GLY A 97 -1.97 0.09 -0.34
CA GLY A 97 -1.67 -0.80 0.78
C GLY A 97 -1.22 -2.19 0.40
N ARG A 98 -1.61 -3.19 1.20
CA ARG A 98 -1.24 -4.59 0.97
C ARG A 98 -2.28 -5.55 1.54
N CYS A 99 -2.51 -6.66 0.87
CA CYS A 99 -3.14 -7.84 1.46
C CYS A 99 -2.05 -8.80 1.93
N TRP A 100 -2.39 -9.62 2.93
CA TRP A 100 -1.48 -10.57 3.53
C TRP A 100 -2.19 -11.87 3.89
N ASN A 101 -1.44 -12.97 3.81
CA ASN A 101 -1.80 -14.27 4.33
C ASN A 101 -0.72 -14.73 5.31
N LYS A 102 -1.07 -14.88 6.59
CA LYS A 102 -0.21 -15.51 7.59
C LYS A 102 -0.23 -17.02 7.35
N ILE A 103 0.91 -17.57 6.96
CA ILE A 103 1.08 -18.99 6.61
C ILE A 103 1.75 -19.80 7.73
N SER A 104 2.43 -19.12 8.66
CA SER A 104 3.02 -19.72 9.85
C SER A 104 2.82 -18.79 11.05
N ASP A 105 2.56 -19.36 12.22
CA ASP A 105 2.60 -18.61 13.48
C ASP A 105 4.04 -18.42 14.00
N GLU A 106 4.17 -17.71 15.12
CA GLU A 106 5.44 -17.41 15.78
C GLU A 106 6.19 -18.65 16.29
N LEU A 107 5.51 -19.80 16.39
CA LEU A 107 6.09 -21.09 16.79
C LEU A 107 6.43 -21.98 15.58
N GLY A 108 6.17 -21.51 14.36
CA GLY A 108 6.40 -22.29 13.14
C GLY A 108 5.24 -23.22 12.76
N ASN A 109 4.10 -23.15 13.44
CA ASN A 109 2.94 -23.97 13.09
C ASN A 109 2.23 -23.40 11.86
N PRO A 110 1.76 -24.25 10.94
CA PRO A 110 1.02 -23.80 9.78
C PRO A 110 -0.31 -23.18 10.20
N VAL A 111 -0.58 -21.97 9.70
CA VAL A 111 -1.84 -21.25 9.86
C VAL A 111 -2.30 -20.69 8.52
N SER A 112 -3.52 -20.18 8.45
CA SER A 112 -4.07 -19.56 7.24
C SER A 112 -5.00 -18.43 7.66
N TYR A 113 -4.44 -17.25 7.84
CA TYR A 113 -5.18 -16.07 8.27
C TYR A 113 -4.94 -14.90 7.33
N TYR A 114 -6.02 -14.24 6.92
CA TYR A 114 -5.95 -13.21 5.88
C TYR A 114 -6.36 -11.86 6.44
N GLY A 115 -5.66 -10.83 5.96
CA GLY A 115 -6.06 -9.44 6.14
C GLY A 115 -5.63 -8.58 4.97
N CYS A 116 -6.24 -7.41 4.86
CA CYS A 116 -5.72 -6.36 4.02
C CYS A 116 -5.69 -5.04 4.79
N ASP A 117 -4.60 -4.32 4.60
CA ASP A 117 -4.33 -3.02 5.17
C ASP A 117 -4.42 -1.99 4.04
N VAL A 118 -5.42 -1.11 4.13
CA VAL A 118 -5.67 -0.03 3.17
C VAL A 118 -5.39 1.31 3.85
N TYR A 119 -4.45 2.08 3.30
CA TYR A 119 -4.01 3.37 3.79
C TYR A 119 -4.62 4.48 2.94
N VAL A 120 -5.33 5.40 3.59
CA VAL A 120 -5.92 6.59 2.97
C VAL A 120 -5.25 7.82 3.56
N ALA A 121 -4.66 8.67 2.72
CA ALA A 121 -4.05 9.93 3.16
C ALA A 121 -5.11 10.87 3.75
N ILE A 122 -4.72 11.64 4.77
CA ILE A 122 -5.54 12.68 5.43
C ILE A 122 -5.10 14.06 4.92
#